data_AF-A0A928FF31-F1
#
_entry.id   AF-A0A928FF31-F1
#
_cell.length_a   1.000
_cell.length_b   1.000
_cell.length_c   1.000
_cell.angle_alpha   90.00
_cell.angle_beta   90.00
_cell.angle_gamma   90.00
#
_symmetry.space_group_name_H-M   'P 1'
#
loop_
_entity.id
_entity.type
_entity.pdbx_description
1 polymer ?
#
loop_
_entity_poly.entity_id
_entity_poly.type
_entity_poly.pdbx_seq_one_letter_code
_entity_poly.pdbx_strand_id
1 'polypeptide(L)'
;MIGIFDSGLGGLTALTKLRKFAPDTDLLYFGDTARVPYGSRSVETITKYADEIISLLTEKGADSILAACGTVSTVALPKLKGKYSVPVSGILEPACAAAAKATKNGKIGVIATSASVNSGAYIREISSLLPNAQVVQTACPLFVPLVEGGFIGRDCEITRLAAQHYLAEIKEAGCDTLLLGCTHYPIIADVIGDMLEGVTLINASEEAARAVAASCNGGESGKVKLFLSDRTQDMEKIMAYLGAEKDYEIEIMPLNRE
;
A
#
# COMPACT_ATOMS: atom_id res chain seq x y z
N MET A 1 -10.61 -8.84 15.30
CA MET A 1 -9.40 -8.01 15.28
C MET A 1 -8.66 -8.19 13.97
N ILE A 2 -8.45 -7.11 13.22
CA ILE A 2 -7.79 -7.14 11.92
C ILE A 2 -6.28 -6.92 12.10
N GLY A 3 -5.47 -7.85 11.59
CA GLY A 3 -4.05 -7.66 11.40
C GLY A 3 -3.79 -6.87 10.12
N ILE A 4 -2.90 -5.88 10.17
CA ILE A 4 -2.47 -5.08 9.03
C ILE A 4 -0.95 -5.13 9.02
N PHE A 5 -0.35 -5.35 7.86
CA PHE A 5 1.10 -5.18 7.76
C PHE A 5 1.55 -4.53 6.47
N ASP A 6 2.69 -3.87 6.56
CA ASP A 6 3.41 -3.30 5.43
C ASP A 6 4.92 -3.48 5.61
N SER A 7 5.65 -3.35 4.50
CA SER A 7 7.11 -3.34 4.50
C SER A 7 7.72 -2.14 5.23
N GLY A 8 6.95 -1.09 5.53
CA GLY A 8 7.41 0.13 6.18
C GLY A 8 6.25 0.91 6.80
N LEU A 9 6.19 2.21 6.51
CA LEU A 9 5.16 3.11 7.04
C LEU A 9 4.00 3.39 6.08
N GLY A 10 4.08 2.93 4.83
CA GLY A 10 3.04 3.17 3.82
C GLY A 10 1.70 2.56 4.21
N GLY A 11 1.72 1.41 4.89
CA GLY A 11 0.53 0.74 5.42
C GLY A 11 -0.28 1.57 6.42
N LEU A 12 0.31 2.60 7.04
CA LEU A 12 -0.43 3.53 7.90
C LEU A 12 -1.54 4.27 7.14
N THR A 13 -1.39 4.44 5.83
CA THR A 13 -2.47 4.99 4.99
C THR A 13 -3.71 4.08 4.97
N ALA A 14 -3.51 2.76 4.94
CA ALA A 14 -4.61 1.79 5.02
C ALA A 14 -5.19 1.74 6.44
N LEU A 15 -4.34 1.71 7.48
CA LEU A 15 -4.76 1.76 8.88
C LEU A 15 -5.68 2.94 9.16
N THR A 16 -5.27 4.14 8.75
CA THR A 16 -6.02 5.38 8.97
C THR A 16 -7.39 5.36 8.29
N LYS A 17 -7.48 4.77 7.08
CA LYS A 17 -8.74 4.62 6.35
C LYS A 17 -9.64 3.57 6.99
N LEU A 18 -9.06 2.44 7.39
CA LEU A 18 -9.79 1.34 8.03
C LEU A 18 -10.37 1.78 9.37
N ARG A 19 -9.63 2.57 10.16
CA ARG A 19 -10.14 3.15 11.41
C ARG A 19 -11.41 3.99 11.17
N LYS A 20 -11.50 4.71 10.04
CA LYS A 20 -12.69 5.50 9.67
C LYS A 20 -13.85 4.63 9.20
N PHE A 21 -13.58 3.57 8.43
CA PHE A 21 -14.64 2.71 7.87
C PHE A 21 -15.20 1.70 8.86
N ALA A 22 -14.42 1.27 9.85
CA ALA A 22 -14.82 0.28 10.84
C ALA A 22 -14.39 0.72 12.25
N PRO A 23 -14.93 1.80 12.83
CA PRO A 23 -14.42 2.45 14.05
C PRO A 23 -14.39 1.58 15.31
N ASP A 24 -15.22 0.53 15.37
CA ASP A 24 -15.33 -0.36 16.53
C ASP A 24 -14.50 -1.64 16.39
N THR A 25 -13.69 -1.78 15.33
CA THR A 25 -12.83 -2.96 15.15
C THR A 25 -11.46 -2.75 15.80
N ASP A 26 -10.95 -3.75 16.52
CA ASP A 26 -9.59 -3.70 17.03
C ASP A 26 -8.61 -3.95 15.87
N LEU A 27 -7.56 -3.14 15.79
CA LEU A 27 -6.56 -3.16 14.73
C LEU A 27 -5.18 -3.46 15.30
N LEU A 28 -4.46 -4.33 14.61
CA LEU A 28 -3.07 -4.68 14.92
C LEU A 28 -2.21 -4.36 13.70
N TYR A 29 -1.37 -3.33 13.78
CA TYR A 29 -0.46 -2.96 12.70
C TYR A 29 0.95 -3.49 12.95
N PHE A 30 1.59 -4.02 11.90
CA PHE A 30 3.01 -4.34 11.89
C PHE A 30 3.72 -3.69 10.68
N GLY A 31 4.68 -2.81 10.94
CA GLY A 31 5.52 -2.20 9.91
C GLY A 31 6.94 -2.75 9.94
N ASP A 32 7.40 -3.37 8.85
CA ASP A 32 8.74 -3.97 8.79
C ASP A 32 9.85 -2.99 8.38
N THR A 33 9.93 -1.88 9.10
CA THR A 33 10.84 -0.77 8.87
C THR A 33 12.32 -1.15 8.85
N ALA A 34 12.73 -2.24 9.51
CA ALA A 34 14.11 -2.73 9.48
C ALA A 34 14.55 -3.24 8.08
N ARG A 35 13.60 -3.67 7.24
CA ARG A 35 13.86 -4.34 5.96
C ARG A 35 13.26 -3.60 4.75
N VAL A 36 12.64 -2.43 4.98
CA VAL A 36 12.16 -1.52 3.93
C VAL A 36 13.32 -1.02 3.04
N PRO A 37 13.13 -0.81 1.72
CA PRO A 37 11.97 -1.16 0.91
C PRO A 37 12.01 -2.61 0.38
N TYR A 38 10.83 -3.24 0.26
CA TYR A 38 10.71 -4.56 -0.38
C TYR A 38 10.75 -4.51 -1.91
N GLY A 39 10.37 -3.37 -2.50
CA GLY A 39 10.16 -3.22 -3.94
C GLY A 39 11.37 -3.49 -4.85
N SER A 40 12.58 -3.61 -4.28
CA SER A 40 13.83 -3.92 -4.98
C SER A 40 14.41 -5.29 -4.62
N ARG A 41 13.73 -6.06 -3.77
CA ARG A 41 14.18 -7.39 -3.30
C ARG A 41 13.74 -8.50 -4.25
N SER A 42 14.33 -9.69 -4.11
CA SER A 42 13.92 -10.88 -4.86
C SER A 42 12.55 -11.39 -4.41
N VAL A 43 11.89 -12.14 -5.28
CA VAL A 43 10.58 -12.75 -5.00
C VAL A 43 10.65 -13.68 -3.79
N GLU A 44 11.74 -14.43 -3.65
CA GLU A 44 11.99 -15.36 -2.55
C GLU A 44 12.07 -14.61 -1.22
N THR A 45 12.84 -13.52 -1.17
CA THR A 45 12.98 -12.68 0.01
C THR A 45 11.66 -12.01 0.39
N ILE A 46 10.94 -11.44 -0.58
CA ILE A 46 9.63 -10.81 -0.33
C ILE A 46 8.63 -11.85 0.22
N THR A 47 8.63 -13.06 -0.34
CA THR A 47 7.73 -14.14 0.10
C THR A 47 8.09 -14.60 1.52
N LYS A 48 9.38 -14.78 1.82
CA LYS A 48 9.86 -15.11 3.17
C LYS A 48 9.39 -14.08 4.21
N TYR A 49 9.63 -12.80 3.95
CA TYR A 49 9.26 -11.77 4.91
C TYR A 49 7.75 -11.65 5.11
N ALA A 50 6.96 -11.76 4.04
CA ALA A 50 5.50 -11.78 4.14
C ALA A 50 5.02 -12.97 4.97
N ASP A 51 5.61 -14.15 4.77
CA ASP A 51 5.28 -15.38 5.50
C ASP A 51 5.55 -15.24 7.01
N GLU A 52 6.70 -14.67 7.38
CA GLU A 52 7.04 -14.39 8.78
C GLU A 52 6.03 -13.44 9.44
N ILE A 53 5.67 -12.35 8.77
CA ILE A 53 4.78 -11.33 9.33
C ILE A 53 3.33 -11.84 9.42
N ILE A 54 2.84 -12.57 8.42
CA ILE A 54 1.49 -13.14 8.47
C ILE A 54 1.39 -14.17 9.61
N SER A 55 2.43 -14.99 9.81
CA SER A 55 2.49 -15.94 10.93
C SER A 55 2.47 -15.22 12.28
N LEU A 56 3.29 -14.18 12.44
CA LEU A 56 3.32 -13.34 13.65
C LEU A 56 1.95 -12.72 13.97
N LEU A 57 1.28 -12.13 12.97
CA LEU A 57 -0.04 -11.52 13.17
C LEU A 57 -1.09 -12.56 13.55
N THR A 58 -1.03 -13.75 12.95
CA THR A 58 -1.91 -14.87 13.28
C THR A 58 -1.70 -15.32 14.73
N GLU A 59 -0.44 -15.48 15.17
CA GLU A 59 -0.09 -15.83 16.56
C GLU A 59 -0.55 -14.76 17.57
N LYS A 60 -0.57 -13.49 17.16
CA LYS A 60 -1.10 -12.38 17.96
C LYS A 60 -2.63 -12.32 17.99
N GLY A 61 -3.33 -13.23 17.30
CA GLY A 61 -4.77 -13.40 17.37
C GLY A 61 -5.56 -12.65 16.28
N ALA A 62 -4.91 -12.20 15.21
CA ALA A 62 -5.64 -11.61 14.07
C ALA A 62 -6.62 -12.65 13.49
N ASP A 63 -7.89 -12.27 13.34
CA ASP A 63 -8.93 -13.12 12.73
C ASP A 63 -8.98 -12.99 11.20
N SER A 64 -8.37 -11.92 10.69
CA SER A 64 -8.25 -11.55 9.28
C SER A 64 -7.03 -10.65 9.13
N ILE A 65 -6.38 -10.71 7.97
CA ILE A 65 -5.14 -9.97 7.71
C ILE A 65 -5.25 -9.18 6.41
N LEU A 66 -4.88 -7.90 6.46
CA LEU A 66 -4.66 -7.05 5.31
C LEU A 66 -3.15 -6.84 5.11
N ALA A 67 -2.61 -7.42 4.03
CA ALA A 67 -1.28 -7.10 3.54
C ALA A 67 -1.31 -5.74 2.82
N ALA A 68 -1.18 -4.66 3.59
CA ALA A 68 -1.15 -3.25 3.14
C ALA A 68 0.20 -2.87 2.49
N CYS A 69 0.73 -3.75 1.63
CA CYS A 69 1.95 -3.55 0.87
C CYS A 69 1.72 -3.98 -0.59
N GLY A 70 1.85 -3.03 -1.53
CA GLY A 70 1.67 -3.33 -2.95
C GLY A 70 2.63 -4.40 -3.46
N THR A 71 3.87 -4.40 -2.98
CA THR A 71 4.87 -5.43 -3.32
C THR A 71 4.45 -6.81 -2.84
N VAL A 72 4.06 -6.95 -1.57
CA VAL A 72 3.58 -8.24 -1.03
C VAL A 72 2.34 -8.71 -1.76
N SER A 73 1.38 -7.80 -1.98
CA SER A 73 0.10 -8.10 -2.63
C SER A 73 0.28 -8.62 -4.06
N THR A 74 1.27 -8.10 -4.80
CA THR A 74 1.50 -8.44 -6.22
C THR A 74 2.49 -9.59 -6.43
N VAL A 75 3.32 -9.91 -5.43
CA VAL A 75 4.43 -10.85 -5.57
C VAL A 75 4.30 -12.06 -4.64
N ALA A 76 4.02 -11.83 -3.36
CA ALA A 76 4.06 -12.87 -2.34
C ALA A 76 2.71 -13.54 -2.07
N LEU A 77 1.61 -12.78 -1.98
CA LEU A 77 0.30 -13.36 -1.67
C LEU A 77 -0.13 -14.51 -2.61
N PRO A 78 0.09 -14.43 -3.94
CA PRO A 78 -0.23 -15.55 -4.83
C PRO A 78 0.48 -16.86 -4.46
N LYS A 79 1.68 -16.76 -3.85
CA LYS A 79 2.50 -17.91 -3.43
C LYS A 79 2.13 -18.44 -2.04
N LEU A 80 1.50 -17.61 -1.22
CA LEU A 80 1.08 -17.94 0.14
C LEU A 80 -0.42 -18.32 0.23
N LYS A 81 -1.12 -18.34 -0.90
CA LYS A 81 -2.55 -18.66 -0.97
C LYS A 81 -2.83 -20.04 -0.37
N GLY A 82 -3.76 -20.09 0.58
CA GLY A 82 -4.19 -21.33 1.25
C GLY A 82 -3.26 -21.83 2.36
N LYS A 83 -2.17 -21.12 2.67
CA LYS A 83 -1.26 -21.50 3.76
C LYS A 83 -1.85 -21.21 5.16
N TYR A 84 -2.71 -20.21 5.27
CA TYR A 84 -3.25 -19.73 6.55
C TYR A 84 -4.74 -20.04 6.67
N SER A 85 -5.18 -20.30 7.90
CA SER A 85 -6.59 -20.54 8.25
C SER A 85 -7.43 -19.27 8.29
N VAL A 86 -6.77 -18.11 8.50
CA VAL A 86 -7.41 -16.79 8.50
C VAL A 86 -7.39 -16.19 7.09
N PRO A 87 -8.40 -15.40 6.70
CA PRO A 87 -8.40 -14.69 5.43
C PRO A 87 -7.22 -13.70 5.36
N VAL A 88 -6.45 -13.78 4.27
CA VAL A 88 -5.37 -12.83 3.97
C VAL A 88 -5.72 -12.08 2.69
N SER A 89 -6.01 -10.79 2.82
CA SER A 89 -6.35 -9.90 1.72
C SER A 89 -5.18 -8.99 1.35
N GLY A 90 -5.11 -8.61 0.08
CA GLY A 90 -4.15 -7.65 -0.44
C GLY A 90 -4.78 -6.33 -0.85
N ILE A 91 -3.98 -5.46 -1.46
CA ILE A 91 -4.44 -4.19 -2.03
C ILE A 91 -4.73 -4.27 -3.53
N LEU A 92 -4.25 -5.32 -4.20
CA LEU A 92 -4.23 -5.43 -5.66
C LEU A 92 -5.65 -5.44 -6.26
N GLU A 93 -6.45 -6.42 -5.86
CA GLU A 93 -7.78 -6.67 -6.42
C GLU A 93 -8.73 -5.47 -6.21
N PRO A 94 -8.90 -4.92 -4.99
CA PRO A 94 -9.80 -3.78 -4.78
C PRO A 94 -9.34 -2.52 -5.54
N ALA A 95 -8.02 -2.27 -5.62
CA ALA A 95 -7.49 -1.13 -6.35
C ALA A 95 -7.69 -1.24 -7.87
N CYS A 96 -7.46 -2.43 -8.43
CA CYS A 96 -7.70 -2.69 -9.86
C CYS A 96 -9.18 -2.55 -10.22
N ALA A 97 -10.08 -3.06 -9.39
CA ALA A 97 -11.53 -2.92 -9.59
C ALA A 97 -11.96 -1.45 -9.57
N ALA A 98 -11.42 -0.65 -8.64
CA ALA A 98 -11.70 0.78 -8.59
C ALA A 98 -11.17 1.52 -9.83
N ALA A 99 -9.95 1.21 -10.29
CA ALA A 99 -9.37 1.82 -11.48
C ALA A 99 -10.13 1.47 -12.77
N ALA A 100 -10.49 0.19 -12.95
CA ALA A 100 -11.28 -0.27 -14.08
C ALA A 100 -12.68 0.38 -14.12
N LYS A 101 -13.26 0.65 -12.95
CA LYS A 101 -14.55 1.35 -12.82
C LYS A 101 -14.45 2.86 -13.08
N ALA A 102 -13.33 3.48 -12.70
CA ALA A 102 -13.18 4.94 -12.74
C ALA A 102 -12.85 5.48 -14.13
N THR A 103 -12.14 4.70 -14.96
CA THR A 103 -11.74 5.15 -16.30
C THR A 103 -12.95 5.37 -17.21
N LYS A 104 -12.86 6.41 -18.04
CA LYS A 104 -13.87 6.79 -19.03
C LYS A 104 -13.37 6.54 -20.45
N ASN A 105 -12.06 6.66 -20.68
CA ASN A 105 -11.43 6.44 -21.98
C ASN A 105 -10.75 5.06 -22.11
N GLY A 106 -10.78 4.24 -21.06
CA GLY A 106 -10.18 2.91 -21.03
C GLY A 106 -8.66 2.90 -20.89
N LYS A 107 -8.01 4.05 -20.66
CA LYS A 107 -6.56 4.19 -20.50
C LYS A 107 -6.21 4.41 -19.04
N ILE A 108 -5.57 3.42 -18.43
CA ILE A 108 -5.24 3.39 -17.01
C ILE A 108 -3.73 3.42 -16.84
N GLY A 109 -3.24 4.42 -16.12
CA GLY A 109 -1.88 4.46 -15.62
C GLY A 109 -1.76 3.68 -14.32
N VAL A 110 -0.63 3.02 -14.10
CA VAL A 110 -0.30 2.37 -12.83
C VAL A 110 1.12 2.74 -12.45
N ILE A 111 1.29 3.34 -11.28
CA ILE A 111 2.61 3.53 -10.68
C ILE A 111 2.77 2.58 -9.51
N ALA A 112 3.87 1.85 -9.45
CA ALA A 112 4.16 0.91 -8.36
C ALA A 112 5.66 0.75 -8.14
N THR A 113 6.05 -0.15 -7.23
CA THR A 113 7.45 -0.53 -7.05
C THR A 113 7.96 -1.37 -8.24
N SER A 114 9.28 -1.44 -8.44
CA SER A 114 9.88 -2.24 -9.51
C SER A 114 9.44 -3.70 -9.46
N ALA A 115 9.45 -4.34 -8.29
CA ALA A 115 8.97 -5.72 -8.12
C ALA A 115 7.49 -5.88 -8.50
N SER A 116 6.64 -4.90 -8.15
CA SER A 116 5.21 -4.93 -8.50
C SER A 116 4.93 -4.72 -9.98
N VAL A 117 5.70 -3.86 -10.65
CA VAL A 117 5.59 -3.67 -12.11
C VAL A 117 6.08 -4.93 -12.83
N ASN A 118 7.26 -5.44 -12.44
CA ASN A 118 7.87 -6.62 -13.07
C ASN A 118 7.05 -7.91 -12.86
N SER A 119 6.21 -7.98 -11.83
CA SER A 119 5.34 -9.15 -11.63
C SER A 119 4.21 -9.23 -12.66
N GLY A 120 3.89 -8.13 -13.35
CA GLY A 120 2.78 -8.02 -14.30
C GLY A 120 1.39 -8.16 -13.67
N ALA A 121 1.29 -8.14 -12.34
CA ALA A 121 0.05 -8.43 -11.63
C ALA A 121 -1.06 -7.40 -11.91
N TYR A 122 -0.73 -6.11 -11.91
CA TYR A 122 -1.70 -5.05 -12.21
C TYR A 122 -2.26 -5.14 -13.63
N ILE A 123 -1.42 -5.39 -14.65
CA ILE A 123 -1.89 -5.60 -16.04
C ILE A 123 -2.86 -6.78 -16.09
N ARG A 124 -2.46 -7.94 -15.53
CA ARG A 124 -3.32 -9.13 -15.56
C ARG A 124 -4.66 -8.90 -14.87
N GLU A 125 -4.66 -8.26 -13.71
CA GLU A 125 -5.87 -8.01 -12.94
C GLU A 125 -6.77 -6.97 -13.62
N ILE A 126 -6.23 -5.86 -14.12
CA ILE A 126 -7.05 -4.86 -14.83
C ILE A 126 -7.59 -5.44 -16.14
N SER A 127 -6.79 -6.20 -16.90
CA SER A 127 -7.24 -6.84 -18.14
C SER A 127 -8.29 -7.92 -17.92
N SER A 128 -8.31 -8.60 -16.76
CA SER A 128 -9.37 -9.56 -16.44
C SER A 128 -10.72 -8.87 -16.18
N LEU A 129 -10.68 -7.66 -15.62
CA LEU A 129 -11.85 -6.84 -15.28
C LEU A 129 -12.35 -5.99 -16.45
N LEU A 130 -11.42 -5.47 -17.26
CA LEU A 130 -11.69 -4.61 -18.41
C LEU A 130 -10.79 -5.03 -19.59
N PRO A 131 -11.20 -6.03 -20.39
CA PRO A 131 -10.35 -6.64 -21.43
C PRO A 131 -9.82 -5.68 -22.51
N ASN A 132 -10.53 -4.58 -22.77
CA ASN A 132 -10.13 -3.58 -23.76
C ASN A 132 -9.34 -2.40 -23.17
N ALA A 133 -8.97 -2.46 -21.88
CA ALA A 133 -8.20 -1.40 -21.24
C ALA A 133 -6.77 -1.34 -21.80
N GLN A 134 -6.27 -0.12 -22.03
CA GLN A 134 -4.86 0.13 -22.23
C GLN A 134 -4.22 0.46 -20.88
N VAL A 135 -3.35 -0.42 -20.40
CA VAL A 135 -2.64 -0.25 -19.12
C VAL A 135 -1.22 0.19 -19.39
N VAL A 136 -0.82 1.33 -18.82
CA VAL A 136 0.56 1.84 -18.86
C VAL A 136 1.14 1.75 -17.45
N GLN A 137 2.23 0.99 -17.29
CA GLN A 137 2.87 0.80 -15.98
C GLN A 137 4.21 1.53 -15.91
N THR A 138 4.45 2.23 -14.82
CA THR A 138 5.76 2.84 -14.54
C THR A 138 6.25 2.47 -13.15
N ALA A 139 7.49 1.99 -13.07
CA ALA A 139 8.14 1.72 -11.80
C ALA A 139 8.72 3.01 -11.22
N CYS A 140 8.44 3.31 -9.95
CA CYS A 140 8.87 4.54 -9.28
C CYS A 140 9.80 4.24 -8.08
N PRO A 141 11.01 3.71 -8.30
CA PRO A 141 11.87 3.23 -7.20
C PRO A 141 12.27 4.32 -6.19
N LEU A 142 12.25 5.61 -6.57
CA LEU A 142 12.59 6.71 -5.66
C LEU A 142 11.44 7.14 -4.74
N PHE A 143 10.18 6.83 -5.07
CA PHE A 143 9.05 7.35 -4.28
C PHE A 143 9.02 6.80 -2.85
N VAL A 144 9.30 5.50 -2.64
CA VAL A 144 9.31 4.93 -1.29
C VAL A 144 10.42 5.56 -0.43
N PRO A 145 11.70 5.61 -0.86
CA PRO A 145 12.75 6.31 -0.10
C PRO A 145 12.46 7.79 0.17
N LEU A 146 11.85 8.52 -0.78
CA LEU A 146 11.50 9.92 -0.59
C LEU A 146 10.42 10.09 0.49
N VAL A 147 9.39 9.25 0.48
CA VAL A 147 8.33 9.28 1.49
C VAL A 147 8.89 8.90 2.87
N GLU A 148 9.63 7.80 2.96
CA GLU A 148 10.24 7.34 4.23
C GLU A 148 11.27 8.33 4.79
N GLY A 149 11.95 9.10 3.93
CA GLY A 149 12.84 10.19 4.33
C GLY A 149 12.15 11.54 4.54
N GLY A 150 10.81 11.57 4.61
CA GLY A 150 10.05 12.78 4.94
C GLY A 150 9.98 13.84 3.84
N PHE A 151 10.35 13.54 2.59
CA PHE A 151 10.26 14.45 1.43
C PHE A 151 8.85 14.51 0.84
N ILE A 152 7.86 14.77 1.70
CA ILE A 152 6.42 14.60 1.41
C ILE A 152 5.67 15.90 1.11
N GLY A 153 6.33 17.06 1.26
CA GLY A 153 5.69 18.35 1.02
C GLY A 153 5.32 18.55 -0.44
N ARG A 154 4.15 19.16 -0.70
CA ARG A 154 3.67 19.48 -2.05
C ARG A 154 4.68 20.28 -2.90
N ASP A 155 5.43 21.17 -2.26
CA ASP A 155 6.45 22.02 -2.88
C ASP A 155 7.87 21.42 -2.80
N CYS A 156 8.03 20.15 -2.38
CA CYS A 156 9.34 19.52 -2.29
C CYS A 156 9.94 19.29 -3.68
N GLU A 157 10.95 20.08 -4.05
CA GLU A 157 11.56 20.07 -5.39
C GLU A 157 12.06 18.68 -5.82
N ILE A 158 12.69 17.93 -4.91
CA ILE A 158 13.23 16.60 -5.21
C ILE A 158 12.09 15.63 -5.58
N THR A 159 11.00 15.63 -4.81
CA THR A 159 9.84 14.78 -5.07
C THR A 159 9.10 15.20 -6.32
N ARG A 160 9.01 16.51 -6.60
CA ARG A 160 8.41 17.03 -7.84
C ARG A 160 9.21 16.61 -9.08
N LEU A 161 10.55 16.68 -9.04
CA LEU A 161 11.40 16.24 -10.15
C LEU A 161 11.28 14.73 -10.41
N ALA A 162 11.26 13.92 -9.34
CA ALA A 162 11.03 12.48 -9.47
C ALA A 162 9.65 12.19 -10.08
N ALA A 163 8.60 12.90 -9.64
CA ALA A 163 7.26 12.75 -10.17
C ALA A 163 7.17 13.16 -11.65
N GLN A 164 7.78 14.27 -12.04
CA GLN A 164 7.84 14.71 -13.44
C GLN A 164 8.48 13.63 -14.33
N HIS A 165 9.56 13.00 -13.87
CA HIS A 165 10.23 11.94 -14.61
C HIS A 165 9.34 10.70 -14.77
N TYR A 166 8.79 10.16 -13.68
CA TYR A 166 8.01 8.92 -13.74
C TYR A 166 6.62 9.06 -14.37
N LEU A 167 6.01 10.24 -14.30
CA LEU A 167 4.65 10.44 -14.80
C LEU A 167 4.61 10.87 -16.28
N ALA A 168 5.77 11.05 -16.91
CA ALA A 168 5.87 11.50 -18.30
C ALA A 168 5.15 10.53 -19.28
N GLU A 169 5.44 9.24 -19.20
CA GLU A 169 4.84 8.22 -20.09
C GLU A 169 3.33 8.07 -19.86
N ILE A 170 2.90 8.15 -18.58
CA ILE A 170 1.47 8.10 -18.21
C ILE A 170 0.72 9.28 -18.82
N LYS A 171 1.32 10.47 -18.76
CA LYS A 171 0.77 11.70 -19.34
C LYS A 171 0.71 11.63 -20.86
N GLU A 172 1.79 11.19 -21.50
CA GLU A 172 1.89 11.05 -22.96
C GLU A 172 0.86 10.04 -23.51
N ALA A 173 0.66 8.94 -22.80
CA ALA A 173 -0.34 7.93 -23.17
C ALA A 173 -1.79 8.45 -23.11
N GLY A 174 -2.04 9.56 -22.39
CA GLY A 174 -3.37 10.14 -22.20
C GLY A 174 -4.24 9.31 -21.26
N CYS A 175 -3.65 8.72 -20.22
CA CYS A 175 -4.40 8.03 -19.18
C CYS A 175 -5.33 9.01 -18.45
N ASP A 176 -6.60 8.65 -18.26
CA ASP A 176 -7.56 9.47 -17.49
C ASP A 176 -7.68 9.03 -16.03
N THR A 177 -7.07 7.89 -15.70
CA THR A 177 -7.09 7.28 -14.37
C THR A 177 -5.68 6.80 -14.04
N LEU A 178 -5.21 7.09 -12.82
CA LEU A 178 -3.92 6.63 -12.31
C LEU A 178 -4.10 5.85 -11.01
N LEU A 179 -3.70 4.58 -11.01
CA LEU A 179 -3.65 3.73 -9.83
C LEU A 179 -2.34 3.95 -9.07
N LEU A 180 -2.45 4.41 -7.83
CA LEU A 180 -1.36 4.52 -6.86
C LEU A 180 -1.07 3.14 -6.24
N GLY A 181 -0.32 2.30 -6.96
CA GLY A 181 -0.13 0.87 -6.68
C GLY A 181 0.87 0.54 -5.55
N CYS A 182 1.23 1.54 -4.75
CA CYS A 182 2.06 1.40 -3.56
C CYS A 182 1.44 2.23 -2.44
N THR A 183 1.44 1.69 -1.22
CA THR A 183 0.78 2.29 -0.06
C THR A 183 1.44 3.58 0.42
N HIS A 184 2.68 3.86 0.01
CA HIS A 184 3.35 5.15 0.24
C HIS A 184 2.85 6.28 -0.66
N TYR A 185 2.40 5.97 -1.89
CA TYR A 185 2.16 7.00 -2.91
C TYR A 185 0.98 7.93 -2.60
N PRO A 186 -0.07 7.52 -1.85
CA PRO A 186 -1.07 8.45 -1.35
C PRO A 186 -0.52 9.60 -0.51
N ILE A 187 0.65 9.44 0.13
CA ILE A 187 1.28 10.50 0.96
C ILE A 187 1.81 11.65 0.09
N ILE A 188 2.14 11.37 -1.17
CA ILE A 188 2.60 12.37 -2.15
C ILE A 188 1.56 12.59 -3.26
N ALA A 189 0.29 12.26 -3.00
CA ALA A 189 -0.78 12.37 -3.98
C ALA A 189 -0.96 13.81 -4.49
N ASP A 190 -0.72 14.83 -3.65
CA ASP A 190 -0.80 16.24 -4.07
C ASP A 190 0.27 16.57 -5.13
N VAL A 191 1.50 16.07 -4.96
CA VAL A 191 2.59 16.25 -5.94
C VAL A 191 2.24 15.53 -7.25
N ILE A 192 1.71 14.31 -7.16
CA ILE A 192 1.32 13.51 -8.32
C ILE A 192 0.16 14.18 -9.07
N GLY A 193 -0.84 14.68 -8.33
CA GLY A 193 -2.02 15.36 -8.87
C GLY A 193 -1.66 16.65 -9.61
N ASP A 194 -0.69 17.41 -9.11
CA ASP A 194 -0.19 18.62 -9.80
C ASP A 194 0.41 18.32 -11.19
N MET A 195 0.96 17.12 -11.40
CA MET A 195 1.58 16.75 -12.68
C MET A 195 0.57 16.23 -13.72
N LEU A 196 -0.57 15.73 -13.23
CA LEU A 196 -1.59 15.00 -13.97
C LEU A 196 -2.99 15.61 -13.75
N GLU A 197 -3.12 16.89 -14.10
CA GLU A 197 -4.39 17.60 -14.01
C GLU A 197 -5.50 16.90 -14.82
N GLY A 198 -6.68 16.74 -14.20
CA GLY A 198 -7.82 16.06 -14.80
C GLY A 198 -7.78 14.52 -14.75
N VAL A 199 -6.71 13.92 -14.22
CA VAL A 199 -6.59 12.47 -14.03
C VAL A 199 -7.20 12.06 -12.68
N THR A 200 -8.00 11.00 -12.69
CA THR A 200 -8.58 10.42 -11.46
C THR A 200 -7.55 9.57 -10.75
N LEU A 201 -7.15 9.95 -9.53
CA LEU A 201 -6.21 9.16 -8.72
C LEU A 201 -6.96 8.09 -7.90
N ILE A 202 -6.51 6.84 -8.00
CA ILE A 202 -7.04 5.71 -7.23
C ILE A 202 -6.06 5.36 -6.12
N ASN A 203 -6.52 5.52 -4.87
CA ASN A 203 -5.75 5.19 -3.68
C ASN A 203 -5.96 3.72 -3.30
N ALA A 204 -4.97 2.88 -3.59
CA ALA A 204 -5.07 1.45 -3.31
C ALA A 204 -5.29 1.12 -1.82
N SER A 205 -4.72 1.91 -0.91
CA SER A 205 -4.89 1.72 0.54
C SER A 205 -6.33 1.99 0.99
N GLU A 206 -6.99 2.99 0.40
CA GLU A 206 -8.39 3.32 0.72
C GLU A 206 -9.34 2.23 0.20
N GLU A 207 -9.14 1.76 -1.02
CA GLU A 207 -9.99 0.72 -1.61
C GLU A 207 -9.84 -0.62 -0.87
N ALA A 208 -8.61 -0.97 -0.47
CA ALA A 208 -8.37 -2.16 0.32
C ALA A 208 -8.99 -2.06 1.72
N ALA A 209 -8.84 -0.92 2.40
CA ALA A 209 -9.46 -0.69 3.70
C ALA A 209 -10.98 -0.78 3.62
N ARG A 210 -11.59 -0.23 2.55
CA ARG A 210 -13.05 -0.30 2.32
C ARG A 210 -13.51 -1.74 2.12
N ALA A 211 -12.79 -2.52 1.32
CA ALA A 211 -13.13 -3.91 1.05
C ALA A 211 -13.05 -4.79 2.31
N VAL A 212 -12.00 -4.61 3.12
CA VAL A 212 -11.84 -5.35 4.38
C VAL A 212 -12.91 -4.93 5.38
N ALA A 213 -13.15 -3.62 5.57
CA ALA A 213 -14.17 -3.11 6.49
C ALA A 213 -15.57 -3.69 6.22
N ALA A 214 -15.93 -3.86 4.95
CA ALA A 214 -17.23 -4.43 4.56
C ALA A 214 -17.42 -5.89 4.98
N SER A 215 -16.33 -6.60 5.29
CA SER A 215 -16.35 -7.99 5.73
C SER A 215 -16.25 -8.14 7.26
N CYS A 216 -16.15 -7.02 8.00
CA CYS A 216 -16.03 -7.01 9.44
C CYS A 216 -17.40 -7.11 10.11
N ASN A 217 -17.54 -8.03 11.07
CA ASN A 217 -18.81 -8.28 11.76
C ASN A 217 -19.08 -7.33 12.96
N GLY A 218 -18.27 -6.27 13.12
CA GLY A 218 -18.36 -5.35 14.26
C GLY A 218 -18.10 -6.03 15.63
N GLY A 219 -18.12 -5.24 16.72
CA GLY A 219 -18.17 -5.79 18.08
C GLY A 219 -16.85 -5.88 18.86
N GLU A 220 -15.88 -5.01 18.61
CA GLU A 220 -14.66 -4.90 19.42
C GLU A 220 -14.52 -3.51 20.07
N SER A 221 -13.41 -3.27 20.77
CA SER A 221 -13.20 -2.08 21.58
C SER A 221 -12.68 -0.86 20.80
N GLY A 222 -12.43 -1.00 19.50
CA GLY A 222 -11.82 0.03 18.67
C GLY A 222 -10.34 0.31 19.02
N LYS A 223 -9.65 -0.59 19.71
CA LYS A 223 -8.24 -0.42 20.10
C LYS A 223 -7.33 -0.58 18.91
N VAL A 224 -6.23 0.15 18.91
CA VAL A 224 -5.19 0.02 17.89
C VAL A 224 -3.84 -0.21 18.57
N LYS A 225 -3.11 -1.22 18.10
CA LYS A 225 -1.73 -1.51 18.52
C LYS A 225 -0.81 -1.43 17.32
N LEU A 226 0.32 -0.74 17.46
CA LEU A 226 1.26 -0.50 16.38
C LEU A 226 2.63 -1.07 16.74
N PHE A 227 3.10 -2.01 15.93
CA PHE A 227 4.41 -2.65 16.05
C PHE A 227 5.31 -2.25 14.88
N LEU A 228 6.57 -1.96 15.16
CA LEU A 228 7.59 -1.72 14.13
C LEU A 228 8.83 -2.57 14.36
N SER A 229 9.47 -3.06 13.30
CA SER A 229 10.70 -3.85 13.43
C SER A 229 11.94 -3.01 13.76
N ASP A 230 11.93 -1.71 13.45
CA ASP A 230 12.92 -0.72 13.90
C ASP A 230 12.32 0.69 14.00
N ARG A 231 13.00 1.62 14.70
CA ARG A 231 12.61 3.04 14.70
C ARG A 231 13.11 3.73 13.43
N THR A 232 12.23 4.50 12.79
CA THR A 232 12.60 5.38 11.67
C THR A 232 12.60 6.84 12.11
N GLN A 233 13.50 7.65 11.56
CA GLN A 233 13.72 9.04 11.99
C GLN A 233 12.54 9.95 11.65
N ASP A 234 11.89 9.74 10.50
CA ASP A 234 10.82 10.61 9.99
C ASP A 234 9.40 10.05 10.24
N MET A 235 9.28 9.04 11.10
CA MET A 235 8.01 8.41 11.44
C MET A 235 6.99 9.42 11.98
N GLU A 236 7.42 10.29 12.90
CA GLU A 236 6.57 11.31 13.52
C GLU A 236 6.02 12.27 12.47
N LYS A 237 6.83 12.63 11.46
CA LYS A 237 6.43 13.51 10.36
C LYS A 237 5.36 12.86 9.48
N ILE A 238 5.53 11.57 9.16
CA ILE A 238 4.55 10.80 8.37
C ILE A 238 3.26 10.62 9.16
N MET A 239 3.33 10.29 10.45
CA MET A 239 2.14 10.15 11.30
C MET A 239 1.42 11.49 11.49
N ALA A 240 2.14 12.59 11.70
CA ALA A 240 1.54 13.93 11.76
C ALA A 240 0.84 14.29 10.45
N TYR A 241 1.47 14.01 9.30
CA TYR A 241 0.84 14.20 7.99
C TYR A 241 -0.47 13.41 7.84
N LEU A 242 -0.50 12.17 8.34
CA LEU A 242 -1.69 11.31 8.31
C LEU A 242 -2.73 11.66 9.39
N GLY A 243 -2.42 12.57 10.31
CA GLY A 243 -3.25 12.88 11.48
C GLY A 243 -3.32 11.74 12.50
N ALA A 244 -2.27 10.92 12.57
CA ALA A 244 -2.16 9.69 13.37
C ALA A 244 -1.28 9.85 14.64
N GLU A 245 -0.84 11.06 14.94
CA GLU A 245 0.23 11.37 15.91
C GLU A 245 -0.13 11.16 17.40
N LYS A 246 -1.43 11.08 17.75
CA LYS A 246 -1.87 11.00 19.17
C LYS A 246 -2.64 9.73 19.53
N ASP A 247 -2.85 8.84 18.59
CA ASP A 247 -3.83 7.76 18.74
C ASP A 247 -3.21 6.39 19.00
N TYR A 248 -1.88 6.25 18.88
CA TYR A 248 -1.24 4.93 18.83
C TYR A 248 -0.04 4.80 19.78
N GLU A 249 -0.10 3.77 20.61
CA GLU A 249 1.07 3.28 21.35
C GLU A 249 1.95 2.45 20.40
N ILE A 250 3.22 2.84 20.27
CA ILE A 250 4.17 2.23 19.34
C ILE A 250 5.14 1.35 20.11
N GLU A 251 5.15 0.06 19.79
CA GLU A 251 6.07 -0.92 20.36
C GLU A 251 7.09 -1.37 19.30
N ILE A 252 8.36 -1.46 19.69
CA ILE A 252 9.40 -1.99 18.81
C ILE A 252 9.50 -3.50 19.00
N MET A 253 9.32 -4.23 17.90
CA MET A 253 9.33 -5.68 17.83
C MET A 253 10.29 -6.14 16.76
N PRO A 254 11.58 -6.35 17.09
CA PRO A 254 12.58 -6.75 16.13
C PRO A 254 12.24 -8.09 15.49
N LEU A 255 12.41 -8.19 14.17
CA LEU A 255 12.44 -9.45 13.44
C LEU A 255 13.89 -9.83 13.12
N ASN A 256 14.13 -11.12 12.89
CA ASN A 256 15.44 -11.58 12.44
C ASN A 256 15.82 -10.85 11.14
N ARG A 257 17.03 -10.28 11.14
CA ARG A 257 17.55 -9.45 10.04
C ARG A 257 18.13 -10.26 8.86
N GLU A 258 18.15 -11.59 8.97
CA GLU A 258 18.75 -12.53 8.00
C GLU A 258 17.79 -12.94 6.88
#